data_AF-A0A842NC11-F1
#
_entry.id   AF-A0A842NC11-F1
#
_cell.length_a   1.000
_cell.length_b   1.000
_cell.length_c   1.000
_cell.angle_alpha   90.00
_cell.angle_beta   90.00
_cell.angle_gamma   90.00
#
_symmetry.space_group_name_H-M   'P 1'
#
loop_
_entity.id
_entity.type
_entity.pdbx_description
1 polymer ?
#
loop_
_entity_poly.entity_id
_entity_poly.type
_entity_poly.pdbx_seq_one_letter_code
_entity_poly.pdbx_strand_id
1 'polypeptide(L)'
;MEATKTSEIHRKAKRYVANHYGNLLHAEDPLYDSNKYIVNLSVHYPRLIIDDTTMERTVNVLNLERIAHLTYTMDGSILDKPTREQCINALRDALNTWNERIERIVTKTASNELARVQTVHHFLNPIEVIMERINKLEIPHTVTPPA
;
A
#
# COMPACT_ATOMS: atom_id res chain seq x y z
N MET A 1 -20.76 -13.94 -24.58
CA MET A 1 -19.55 -14.76 -24.82
C MET A 1 -18.35 -14.36 -23.96
N GLU A 2 -18.27 -13.10 -23.51
CA GLU A 2 -17.11 -12.63 -22.70
C GLU A 2 -17.03 -13.27 -21.30
N ALA A 3 -18.15 -13.42 -20.59
CA ALA A 3 -18.17 -13.97 -19.22
C ALA A 3 -17.60 -15.40 -19.11
N THR A 4 -17.85 -16.25 -20.10
CA THR A 4 -17.33 -17.62 -20.14
C THR A 4 -15.80 -17.62 -20.29
N LYS A 5 -15.27 -16.69 -21.08
CA LYS A 5 -13.83 -16.59 -21.38
C LYS A 5 -13.04 -16.03 -20.19
N THR A 6 -13.59 -15.03 -19.51
CA THR A 6 -13.06 -14.49 -18.25
C THR A 6 -12.95 -15.59 -17.18
N SER A 7 -13.97 -16.45 -17.05
CA SER A 7 -13.95 -17.59 -16.12
C SER A 7 -12.86 -18.62 -16.45
N GLU A 8 -12.65 -18.92 -17.72
CA GLU A 8 -11.61 -19.85 -18.16
C GLU A 8 -10.20 -19.32 -17.87
N ILE A 9 -9.97 -18.03 -18.10
CA ILE A 9 -8.69 -17.37 -17.82
C ILE A 9 -8.45 -17.35 -16.32
N HIS A 10 -9.47 -17.05 -15.50
CA HIS A 10 -9.35 -17.11 -14.05
C HIS A 10 -8.90 -18.49 -13.56
N ARG A 11 -9.54 -19.55 -14.08
CA ARG A 11 -9.18 -20.94 -13.74
C ARG A 11 -7.75 -21.27 -14.16
N LYS A 12 -7.33 -20.83 -15.36
CA LYS A 12 -5.95 -21.00 -15.85
C LYS A 12 -4.95 -20.26 -14.94
N ALA A 13 -5.26 -19.03 -14.55
CA ALA A 13 -4.42 -18.23 -13.67
C ALA A 13 -4.27 -18.85 -12.28
N LYS A 14 -5.38 -19.26 -11.64
CA LYS A 14 -5.33 -19.97 -10.34
C LYS A 14 -4.45 -21.21 -10.40
N ARG A 15 -4.60 -22.03 -11.45
CA ARG A 15 -3.77 -23.23 -11.64
C ARG A 15 -2.31 -22.88 -11.86
N TYR A 16 -2.03 -21.87 -12.68
CA TYR A 16 -0.66 -21.42 -12.93
C TYR A 16 0.02 -20.94 -11.64
N VAL A 17 -0.69 -20.12 -10.86
CA VAL A 17 -0.21 -19.56 -9.59
C VAL A 17 0.06 -20.66 -8.57
N ALA A 18 -0.87 -21.60 -8.40
CA ALA A 18 -0.69 -22.73 -7.51
C ALA A 18 0.54 -23.59 -7.88
N ASN A 19 0.78 -23.80 -9.18
CA ASN A 19 1.91 -24.61 -9.64
C ASN A 19 3.28 -23.92 -9.55
N HIS A 20 3.33 -22.59 -9.75
CA HIS A 20 4.61 -21.86 -9.84
C HIS A 20 4.98 -21.10 -8.55
N TYR A 21 3.99 -20.55 -7.85
CA TYR A 21 4.20 -19.76 -6.64
C TYR A 21 3.68 -20.47 -5.37
N GLY A 22 2.94 -21.58 -5.53
CA GLY A 22 2.37 -22.32 -4.41
C GLY A 22 1.35 -21.49 -3.63
N ASN A 23 1.48 -21.46 -2.31
CA ASN A 23 0.62 -20.70 -1.41
C ASN A 23 1.10 -19.26 -1.18
N LEU A 24 2.10 -18.79 -1.93
CA LEU A 24 2.63 -17.44 -1.74
C LEU A 24 1.66 -16.37 -2.21
N LEU A 25 0.97 -16.60 -3.33
CA LEU A 25 0.15 -15.63 -4.02
C LEU A 25 -1.22 -16.21 -4.34
N HIS A 26 -2.21 -15.32 -4.45
CA HIS A 26 -3.56 -15.62 -4.92
C HIS A 26 -3.86 -14.82 -6.18
N ALA A 27 -4.50 -15.47 -7.15
CA ALA A 27 -4.97 -14.81 -8.36
C ALA A 27 -6.34 -14.15 -8.12
N GLU A 28 -6.41 -12.85 -8.38
CA GLU A 28 -7.66 -12.09 -8.41
C GLU A 28 -8.46 -12.33 -9.70
N ASP A 29 -9.64 -11.74 -9.79
CA ASP A 29 -10.46 -11.82 -10.99
C ASP A 29 -9.78 -11.09 -12.16
N PRO A 30 -9.77 -11.68 -13.38
CA PRO A 30 -9.14 -11.07 -14.55
C PRO A 30 -9.85 -9.78 -14.97
N LEU A 31 -9.07 -8.74 -15.18
CA LEU A 31 -9.49 -7.48 -15.79
C LEU A 31 -9.19 -7.52 -17.28
N TYR A 32 -10.19 -7.23 -18.11
CA TYR A 32 -10.00 -7.13 -19.55
C TYR A 32 -9.64 -5.69 -19.92
N ASP A 33 -8.47 -5.51 -20.52
CA ASP A 33 -7.97 -4.21 -20.97
C ASP A 33 -7.35 -4.37 -22.36
N SER A 34 -7.79 -3.59 -23.35
CA SER A 34 -7.07 -3.41 -24.62
C SER A 34 -6.58 -4.72 -25.29
N ASN A 35 -7.46 -5.72 -25.43
CA ASN A 35 -7.17 -7.05 -26.01
C ASN A 35 -6.25 -7.98 -25.19
N LYS A 36 -6.00 -7.67 -23.92
CA LYS A 36 -5.30 -8.53 -22.96
C LYS A 36 -6.16 -8.72 -21.71
N TYR A 37 -5.93 -9.84 -21.03
CA TYR A 37 -6.49 -10.07 -19.70
C TYR A 37 -5.37 -9.91 -18.68
N ILE A 38 -5.58 -9.05 -17.70
CA ILE A 38 -4.65 -8.78 -16.61
C ILE A 38 -5.21 -9.44 -15.37
N VAL A 39 -4.44 -10.35 -14.78
CA VAL A 39 -4.79 -11.00 -13.51
C VAL A 39 -3.83 -10.49 -12.44
N ASN A 40 -4.35 -9.73 -11.49
CA ASN A 40 -3.55 -9.28 -10.36
C ASN A 40 -3.27 -10.44 -9.41
N LEU A 41 -2.09 -10.39 -8.80
CA LEU A 41 -1.64 -11.32 -7.79
C LEU A 41 -1.57 -10.61 -6.44
N SER A 42 -2.19 -11.22 -5.42
CA SER A 42 -2.37 -10.64 -4.10
C SER A 42 -2.00 -11.64 -3.01
N VAL A 43 -1.73 -11.14 -1.81
CA VAL A 43 -1.26 -11.96 -0.67
C VAL A 43 -2.08 -11.66 0.57
N HIS A 44 -2.51 -12.73 1.24
CA HIS A 44 -3.07 -12.68 2.58
C HIS A 44 -1.97 -13.06 3.57
N TYR A 45 -1.30 -12.05 4.13
CA TYR A 45 -0.15 -12.26 5.01
C TYR A 45 -0.60 -12.27 6.48
N PRO A 46 -0.63 -13.44 7.16
CA PRO A 46 -1.00 -13.51 8.57
C PRO A 46 0.10 -12.88 9.44
N ARG A 47 -0.31 -12.06 10.39
CA ARG A 47 0.58 -11.44 11.39
C ARG A 47 0.04 -11.71 12.78
N LEU A 48 0.90 -12.27 13.62
CA LEU A 48 0.63 -12.40 15.04
C LEU A 48 0.91 -11.05 15.71
N ILE A 49 -0.09 -10.54 16.42
CA ILE A 49 0.00 -9.33 17.23
C ILE A 49 -0.14 -9.79 18.68
N ILE A 50 0.76 -9.29 19.53
CA ILE A 50 0.75 -9.54 20.96
C ILE A 50 0.51 -8.18 21.61
N ASP A 51 -0.51 -8.10 22.45
CA ASP A 51 -0.73 -6.92 23.29
C ASP A 51 0.19 -7.01 24.51
N ASP A 52 1.12 -6.06 24.64
CA ASP A 52 2.08 -6.03 25.74
C ASP A 52 1.43 -5.75 27.11
N THR A 53 0.19 -5.23 27.14
CA THR A 53 -0.55 -4.92 28.37
C THR A 53 -1.33 -6.12 28.89
N THR A 54 -2.07 -6.79 28.00
CA THR A 54 -2.96 -7.91 28.35
C THR A 54 -2.32 -9.27 28.11
N MET A 55 -1.19 -9.33 27.40
CA MET A 55 -0.55 -10.55 26.89
C MET A 55 -1.44 -11.38 25.94
N GLU A 56 -2.54 -10.80 25.45
CA GLU A 56 -3.41 -11.47 24.49
C GLU A 56 -2.75 -11.58 23.12
N ARG A 57 -3.04 -12.68 22.42
CA ARG A 57 -2.51 -12.99 21.10
C ARG A 57 -3.63 -12.92 20.08
N THR A 58 -3.52 -12.02 19.13
CA THR A 58 -4.47 -11.88 18.03
C THR A 58 -3.78 -12.14 16.70
N VAL A 59 -4.39 -12.95 15.84
CA VAL A 59 -3.93 -13.11 14.45
C VAL A 59 -4.70 -12.13 13.59
N ASN A 60 -3.98 -11.23 12.92
CA ASN A 60 -4.56 -10.32 11.94
C ASN A 60 -4.03 -10.68 10.55
N VAL A 61 -4.87 -10.61 9.53
CA VAL A 61 -4.47 -10.91 8.15
C VAL A 61 -4.31 -9.61 7.40
N LEU A 62 -3.08 -9.33 6.98
CA LEU A 62 -2.76 -8.19 6.13
C LEU A 62 -3.03 -8.56 4.67
N ASN A 63 -3.98 -7.88 4.06
CA ASN A 63 -4.29 -8.04 2.64
C ASN A 63 -3.40 -7.09 1.83
N LEU A 64 -2.46 -7.66 1.09
CA LEU A 64 -1.59 -6.94 0.18
C LEU A 64 -2.06 -7.19 -1.25
N GLU A 65 -2.76 -6.21 -1.80
CA GLU A 65 -3.30 -6.26 -3.15
C GLU A 65 -2.26 -5.86 -4.18
N ARG A 66 -2.36 -6.44 -5.39
CA ARG A 66 -1.58 -6.02 -6.59
C ARG A 66 -0.07 -6.05 -6.40
N ILE A 67 0.44 -7.11 -5.77
CA ILE A 67 1.89 -7.34 -5.63
C ILE A 67 2.56 -7.54 -7.00
N ALA A 68 1.88 -8.24 -7.89
CA ALA A 68 2.30 -8.42 -9.27
C ALA A 68 1.08 -8.70 -10.16
N HIS A 69 1.30 -8.91 -11.46
CA HIS A 69 0.22 -9.26 -12.39
C HIS A 69 0.69 -10.29 -13.41
N LEU A 70 -0.25 -11.12 -13.88
CA LEU A 70 -0.08 -11.99 -15.03
C LEU A 70 -0.83 -11.38 -16.20
N THR A 71 -0.19 -11.34 -17.36
CA THR A 71 -0.84 -10.87 -18.58
C THR A 71 -1.12 -12.06 -19.49
N TYR A 72 -2.36 -12.19 -19.93
CA TYR A 72 -2.82 -13.20 -20.86
C TYR A 72 -3.27 -12.56 -22.18
N THR A 73 -3.00 -13.23 -23.29
CA THR A 73 -3.54 -12.89 -24.60
C THR A 73 -5.02 -13.30 -24.70
N MET A 74 -5.70 -12.84 -25.76
CA MET A 74 -7.05 -13.30 -26.10
C MET A 74 -7.16 -14.82 -26.24
N ASP A 75 -6.11 -15.50 -26.67
CA ASP A 75 -6.12 -16.96 -26.83
C ASP A 75 -5.86 -17.70 -25.51
N GLY A 76 -5.60 -16.96 -24.43
CA GLY A 76 -5.35 -17.49 -23.10
C GLY A 76 -3.94 -18.03 -22.92
N SER A 77 -2.99 -17.58 -23.74
CA SER A 77 -1.54 -17.79 -23.55
C SER A 77 -0.97 -16.71 -22.64
N ILE A 78 0.04 -17.05 -21.84
CA ILE A 78 0.71 -16.09 -20.96
C ILE A 78 1.65 -15.23 -21.80
N LEU A 79 1.41 -13.92 -21.81
CA LEU A 79 2.26 -12.91 -22.45
C LEU A 79 3.39 -12.48 -21.52
N ASP A 80 3.05 -12.20 -20.26
CA ASP A 80 4.01 -11.74 -19.26
C ASP A 80 3.71 -12.37 -17.90
N LYS A 81 4.80 -12.68 -17.18
CA LYS A 81 4.76 -13.31 -15.88
C LYS A 81 5.97 -12.92 -15.02
N PRO A 82 5.75 -12.55 -13.76
CA PRO A 82 6.85 -12.29 -12.84
C PRO A 82 7.54 -13.60 -12.45
N THR A 83 8.84 -13.55 -12.21
CA THR A 83 9.55 -14.66 -11.56
C THR A 83 9.15 -14.75 -10.08
N ARG A 84 9.37 -15.91 -9.48
CA ARG A 84 9.10 -16.10 -8.04
C ARG A 84 9.91 -15.12 -7.18
N GLU A 85 11.16 -14.86 -7.55
CA GLU A 85 12.03 -13.91 -6.85
C GLU A 85 11.51 -12.47 -6.94
N GLN A 86 11.03 -12.06 -8.12
CA GLN A 86 10.39 -10.74 -8.29
C GLN A 86 9.17 -10.60 -7.37
N CYS A 87 8.33 -11.63 -7.28
CA CYS A 87 7.18 -11.61 -6.37
C CYS A 87 7.59 -11.53 -4.90
N ILE A 88 8.66 -12.24 -4.50
CA ILE A 88 9.18 -12.18 -3.12
C ILE A 88 9.71 -10.79 -2.80
N ASN A 89 10.43 -10.16 -3.72
CA ASN A 89 10.95 -8.81 -3.52
C ASN A 89 9.81 -7.78 -3.46
N ALA A 90 8.84 -7.86 -4.38
CA ALA A 90 7.65 -7.00 -4.34
C ALA A 90 6.85 -7.16 -3.04
N LEU A 91 6.73 -8.39 -2.52
CA LEU A 91 6.11 -8.64 -1.22
C LEU A 91 6.89 -7.99 -0.06
N ARG A 92 8.22 -8.10 -0.06
CA ARG A 92 9.07 -7.43 0.95
C ARG A 92 8.92 -5.92 0.90
N ASP A 93 8.93 -5.34 -0.29
CA ASP A 93 8.78 -3.89 -0.48
C ASP A 93 7.40 -3.40 -0.03
N ALA A 94 6.34 -4.17 -0.33
CA ALA A 94 4.99 -3.87 0.14
C ALA A 94 4.89 -3.92 1.67
N LEU A 95 5.50 -4.92 2.32
CA LEU A 95 5.55 -5.02 3.77
C LEU A 95 6.35 -3.88 4.42
N ASN A 96 7.48 -3.50 3.83
CA ASN A 96 8.28 -2.37 4.30
C ASN A 96 7.50 -1.05 4.21
N THR A 97 6.88 -0.79 3.05
CA THR A 97 6.03 0.39 2.85
C THR A 97 4.88 0.42 3.85
N TRP A 98 4.27 -0.74 4.12
CA TRP A 98 3.22 -0.84 5.11
C TRP A 98 3.73 -0.51 6.53
N ASN A 99 4.90 -1.02 6.92
CA ASN A 99 5.53 -0.71 8.21
C ASN A 99 5.81 0.79 8.35
N GLU A 100 6.43 1.42 7.34
CA GLU A 100 6.70 2.87 7.34
C GLU A 100 5.42 3.69 7.47
N ARG A 101 4.34 3.25 6.80
CA ARG A 101 3.04 3.92 6.89
C ARG A 101 2.46 3.82 8.30
N ILE A 102 2.55 2.64 8.93
CA ILE A 102 2.09 2.44 10.30
C ILE A 102 2.90 3.31 11.27
N GLU A 103 4.22 3.32 11.16
CA GLU A 103 5.09 4.17 11.97
C GLU A 103 4.69 5.65 11.85
N ARG A 104 4.49 6.13 10.62
CA ARG A 104 4.04 7.51 10.38
C ARG A 104 2.69 7.81 11.03
N ILE A 105 1.73 6.88 10.97
CA ILE A 105 0.41 7.06 11.58
C ILE A 105 0.53 7.08 13.11
N VAL A 106 1.27 6.14 13.70
CA VAL A 106 1.47 6.05 15.15
C VAL A 106 2.15 7.31 15.65
N THR A 107 3.26 7.72 15.03
CA THR A 107 4.00 8.94 15.40
C THR A 107 3.10 10.17 15.27
N LYS A 108 2.39 10.34 14.16
CA LYS A 108 1.47 11.47 13.98
C LYS A 108 0.37 11.49 15.04
N THR A 109 -0.20 10.34 15.36
CA THR A 109 -1.27 10.22 16.37
C THR A 109 -0.74 10.54 17.76
N ALA A 110 0.41 9.99 18.13
CA ALA A 110 1.07 10.28 19.40
C ALA A 110 1.45 11.77 19.52
N SER A 111 2.00 12.38 18.47
CA SER A 111 2.31 13.81 18.44
C SER A 111 1.06 14.67 18.58
N ASN A 112 -0.04 14.31 17.92
CA ASN A 112 -1.31 15.03 18.04
C ASN A 112 -1.89 14.95 19.46
N GLU A 113 -1.85 13.78 20.08
CA GLU A 113 -2.31 13.61 21.47
C GLU A 113 -1.43 14.36 22.46
N LEU A 114 -0.10 14.36 22.26
CA LEU A 114 0.83 15.16 23.06
C LEU A 114 0.58 16.67 22.89
N ALA A 115 0.36 17.15 21.67
CA ALA A 115 0.08 18.56 21.40
C ALA A 115 -1.21 19.03 22.10
N ARG A 116 -2.20 18.15 22.28
CA ARG A 116 -3.45 18.44 23.00
C ARG A 116 -3.27 18.56 24.51
N VAL A 117 -2.16 18.10 25.09
CA VAL A 117 -1.90 18.21 26.53
C VAL A 117 -1.61 19.68 26.87
N GLN A 118 -2.42 20.28 27.75
CA GLN A 118 -2.30 21.71 28.13
C GLN A 118 -0.87 22.09 28.59
N THR A 119 -0.20 21.21 29.34
CA THR A 119 1.18 21.42 29.78
C THR A 119 2.14 21.57 28.61
N VAL A 120 1.97 20.75 27.56
CA VAL A 120 2.82 20.78 26.35
C VAL A 120 2.51 22.02 25.52
N HIS A 121 1.25 22.44 25.43
CA HIS A 121 0.86 23.68 24.77
C HIS A 121 1.61 24.91 25.33
N HIS A 122 1.79 24.98 26.65
CA HIS A 122 2.56 26.07 27.27
C HIS A 122 4.03 26.09 26.81
N PHE A 123 4.65 24.92 26.64
CA PHE A 123 6.02 24.78 26.15
C PHE A 123 6.16 25.02 24.63
N LEU A 124 5.12 24.71 23.85
CA LEU A 124 5.13 24.87 22.38
C LEU A 124 4.73 26.29 21.93
N ASN A 125 4.06 27.06 22.78
CA ASN A 125 3.60 28.42 22.48
C ASN A 125 4.71 29.35 21.90
N PRO A 126 5.97 29.34 22.39
CA PRO A 126 7.04 30.15 21.80
C PRO A 126 7.37 29.74 20.35
N ILE A 127 7.25 28.45 20.02
CA ILE A 127 7.49 27.92 18.68
C ILE A 127 6.37 28.36 17.74
N GLU A 128 5.11 28.33 18.19
CA GLU A 128 3.96 28.82 17.43
C GLU A 128 4.13 30.30 17.07
N VAL A 129 4.57 31.13 18.02
CA VAL A 129 4.83 32.57 17.78
C VAL A 129 5.96 32.79 16.76
N ILE A 130 7.01 31.96 16.78
CA ILE A 130 8.11 32.04 15.80
C ILE A 130 7.60 31.61 14.41
N MET A 131 6.85 30.52 14.32
CA MET A 131 6.26 30.04 13.06
C MET A 131 5.30 31.05 12.45
N GLU A 132 4.47 31.71 13.26
CA GLU A 132 3.62 32.80 12.78
C GLU A 132 4.41 33.98 12.23
N ARG A 133 5.52 34.35 12.88
CA ARG A 133 6.38 35.43 12.38
C ARG A 133 7.03 35.07 11.05
N ILE A 134 7.51 33.83 10.91
CA ILE A 134 8.11 33.35 9.66
C ILE A 134 7.07 33.33 8.54
N ASN A 135 5.87 32.78 8.78
CA ASN A 135 4.78 32.79 7.79
C ASN A 135 4.33 34.22 7.40
N LYS A 136 4.35 35.17 8.34
CA LYS A 136 4.00 36.58 8.05
C LYS A 136 5.09 37.31 7.26
N LEU A 137 6.32 36.79 7.21
CA LEU A 137 7.43 37.39 6.46
C LEU A 137 7.49 36.93 4.98
N GLU A 138 6.71 35.92 4.57
CA GLU A 138 6.73 35.37 3.20
C GLU A 138 5.78 36.06 2.18
N ILE A 139 5.19 37.23 2.46
CA ILE A 139 4.52 38.05 1.43
C ILE A 139 4.91 39.52 1.58
N PRO A 140 5.64 40.10 0.60
CA PRO A 140 4.98 40.75 -0.53
C PRO A 140 5.63 40.45 -1.89
N HIS A 141 5.01 39.58 -2.69
CA HIS A 141 5.21 39.57 -4.14
C HIS A 141 4.26 40.57 -4.81
N THR A 142 4.64 41.84 -4.84
CA THR A 142 4.26 42.75 -5.92
C THR A 142 5.45 43.64 -6.26
N VAL A 143 6.35 43.15 -7.10
CA VAL A 143 7.26 44.01 -7.85
C VAL A 143 6.52 44.40 -9.12
N THR A 144 5.96 45.61 -9.14
CA THR A 144 5.44 46.24 -10.36
C THR A 144 6.64 46.57 -11.26
N PRO A 145 6.65 46.18 -12.55
CA PRO A 145 7.74 46.53 -13.44
C PRO A 145 7.69 48.04 -13.78
N PRO A 146 8.83 48.74 -13.82
CA PRO A 146 8.86 50.15 -14.24
C PRO A 146 8.50 50.29 -15.72
N ALA A 147 7.77 51.37 -16.02
CA ALA A 147 7.27 51.76 -17.34
C ALA A 147 8.39 52.18 -18.31
#